data_AF-A0A4Z0HFK6-F1
#
_entry.id   AF-A0A4Z0HFK6-F1
#
_cell.length_a   1.000
_cell.length_b   1.000
_cell.length_c   1.000
_cell.angle_alpha   90.00
_cell.angle_beta   90.00
_cell.angle_gamma   90.00
#
_symmetry.space_group_name_H-M   'P 1'
#
loop_
_entity.id
_entity.type
_entity.pdbx_description
1 polymer ?
#
loop_
_entity_poly.entity_id
_entity_poly.type
_entity_poly.pdbx_seq_one_letter_code
_entity_poly.pdbx_strand_id
1 'polypeptide(L)'
;MSAYAAHFNRHVLGRHAVASPLGLWLLLALVGPATRGTSRRDLEAVLGTTVDDAAARAGALLSDPHPAVSALAAVWDRKLGRAFDDWVRTLPDVVERGPVPDQSRADAWARAGTGGLIDEFPLQLDGLTRLVLASALATDIGWARPLGTTNELGGVFGTAIGTALMLSEGIQLIVETDAAGLVAVAAPPSSSALDVFSVIAAPEVVPHDVDIAAHQVAAMLRGDQRGARRVPVEELADGHAWTVTERRERRVGGPDVHAEWRSCLPAWSATSDHDLKDAPGIAPVFDTLRGFARREDLPVEFAAKQSAVASYTREGFKAAAVTAFDMVAGSVPQFHEVLVRRIEIRFNRPYAVLACADRSDGPAAWRGVPVFSAWVSEPQETVIEAVGAPQPVAVR
;
A
#
# COMPACT_ATOMS: atom_id res chain seq x y z
N MET A 1 8.13 -0.19 10.86
CA MET A 1 7.33 -0.02 9.63
C MET A 1 6.40 -1.21 9.39
N SER A 2 6.79 -2.37 8.85
CA SER A 2 5.82 -3.47 8.57
C SER A 2 5.00 -3.94 9.78
N ALA A 3 5.61 -4.09 10.97
CA ALA A 3 4.86 -4.43 12.19
C ALA A 3 3.87 -3.32 12.63
N TYR A 4 4.23 -2.05 12.38
CA TYR A 4 3.32 -0.93 12.60
C TYR A 4 2.17 -0.92 11.58
N ALA A 5 2.47 -1.23 10.31
CA ALA A 5 1.49 -1.29 9.23
C ALA A 5 0.40 -2.34 9.53
N ALA A 6 0.76 -3.56 9.91
CA ALA A 6 -0.22 -4.58 10.32
C ALA A 6 -1.11 -4.12 11.50
N HIS A 7 -0.53 -3.48 12.52
CA HIS A 7 -1.31 -2.96 13.66
C HIS A 7 -2.25 -1.81 13.23
N PHE A 8 -1.77 -0.88 12.40
CA PHE A 8 -2.58 0.20 11.84
C PHE A 8 -3.70 -0.33 10.94
N ASN A 9 -3.40 -1.25 10.03
CA ASN A 9 -4.35 -1.84 9.09
C ASN A 9 -5.51 -2.54 9.80
N ARG A 10 -5.27 -3.18 10.95
CA ARG A 10 -6.32 -3.72 11.84
C ARG A 10 -7.40 -2.71 12.19
N HIS A 11 -7.03 -1.43 12.33
CA HIS A 11 -7.94 -0.36 12.74
C HIS A 11 -8.80 0.16 11.58
N VAL A 12 -8.25 0.17 10.36
CA VAL A 12 -8.84 0.91 9.22
C VAL A 12 -9.32 0.02 8.06
N LEU A 13 -8.85 -1.24 7.94
CA LEU A 13 -9.17 -2.15 6.84
C LEU A 13 -10.20 -3.25 7.21
N GLY A 14 -11.27 -2.86 7.93
CA GLY A 14 -12.35 -3.78 8.31
C GLY A 14 -13.43 -4.03 7.24
N ARG A 15 -13.39 -3.29 6.12
CA ARG A 15 -14.34 -3.32 4.98
C ARG A 15 -13.61 -2.94 3.70
N HIS A 16 -14.29 -2.80 2.56
CA HIS A 16 -13.63 -2.36 1.33
C HIS A 16 -13.03 -0.96 1.53
N ALA A 17 -11.70 -0.89 1.57
CA ALA A 17 -10.98 0.31 1.96
C ALA A 17 -9.52 0.27 1.49
N VAL A 18 -8.92 1.45 1.39
CA VAL A 18 -7.47 1.66 1.24
C VAL A 18 -6.98 2.55 2.38
N ALA A 19 -5.74 2.36 2.80
CA ALA A 19 -5.07 3.22 3.77
C ALA A 19 -3.56 3.31 3.48
N SER A 20 -2.90 4.32 4.02
CA SER A 20 -1.45 4.45 4.02
C SER A 20 -0.91 4.35 5.45
N PRO A 21 -0.37 3.19 5.87
CA PRO A 21 0.33 3.09 7.15
C PRO A 21 1.57 3.99 7.20
N LEU A 22 2.24 4.20 6.06
CA LEU A 22 3.40 5.08 5.98
C LEU A 22 3.06 6.54 6.33
N GLY A 23 1.92 7.05 5.87
CA GLY A 23 1.54 8.46 6.10
C GLY A 23 1.43 8.78 7.60
N LEU A 24 0.68 7.96 8.34
CA LEU A 24 0.60 8.12 9.78
C LEU A 24 1.95 7.85 10.47
N TRP A 25 2.68 6.81 10.04
CA TRP A 25 4.01 6.50 10.60
C TRP A 25 5.00 7.68 10.48
N LEU A 26 5.00 8.39 9.36
CA LEU A 26 5.83 9.59 9.16
C LEU A 26 5.47 10.70 10.17
N LEU A 27 4.19 10.99 10.37
CA LEU A 27 3.76 12.00 11.35
C LEU A 27 4.13 11.63 12.78
N LEU A 28 3.91 10.36 13.16
CA LEU A 28 4.31 9.83 14.46
C LEU A 28 5.84 9.93 14.67
N ALA A 29 6.63 9.59 13.65
CA ALA A 29 8.08 9.65 13.68
C ALA A 29 8.62 11.10 13.77
N LEU A 30 8.00 12.06 13.08
CA LEU A 30 8.39 13.48 13.13
C LEU A 30 8.07 14.14 14.48
N VAL A 31 6.95 13.77 15.13
CA VAL A 31 6.63 14.23 16.49
C VAL A 31 7.45 13.49 17.57
N GLY A 32 7.88 12.27 17.30
CA GLY A 32 8.62 11.39 18.20
C GLY A 32 9.67 12.08 19.10
N PRO A 33 10.62 12.86 18.56
CA PRO A 33 11.64 13.57 19.33
C PRO A 33 11.12 14.57 20.38
N ALA A 34 9.89 15.09 20.23
CA ALA A 34 9.26 15.96 21.23
C ALA A 34 8.69 15.19 22.44
N THR A 35 8.42 13.89 22.28
CA THR A 35 7.79 13.06 23.31
C THR A 35 8.74 12.81 24.49
N ARG A 36 8.18 12.66 25.70
CA ARG A 36 8.94 12.42 26.93
C ARG A 36 8.27 11.37 27.82
N GLY A 37 9.05 10.78 28.73
CA GLY A 37 8.53 9.89 29.78
C GLY A 37 7.75 8.69 29.25
N THR A 38 6.51 8.51 29.71
CA THR A 38 5.64 7.41 29.30
C THR A 38 5.22 7.54 27.84
N SER A 39 4.80 8.72 27.38
CA SER A 39 4.38 8.95 25.99
C SER A 39 5.47 8.57 24.98
N ARG A 40 6.75 8.81 25.31
CA ARG A 40 7.87 8.36 24.47
C ARG A 40 7.96 6.83 24.39
N ARG A 41 7.93 6.14 25.52
CA ARG A 41 8.03 4.67 25.58
C ARG A 41 6.87 3.98 24.84
N ASP A 42 5.66 4.51 25.01
CA ASP A 42 4.46 3.97 24.35
C ASP A 42 4.54 4.15 22.83
N LEU A 43 5.09 5.29 22.38
CA LEU A 43 5.31 5.55 20.97
C LEU A 43 6.44 4.68 20.38
N GLU A 44 7.55 4.50 21.08
CA GLU A 44 8.66 3.61 20.69
C GLU A 44 8.17 2.15 20.53
N ALA A 45 7.32 1.68 21.45
CA ALA A 45 6.71 0.36 21.38
C ALA A 45 5.80 0.18 20.14
N VAL A 46 5.02 1.21 19.78
CA VAL A 46 4.16 1.19 18.60
C VAL A 46 4.95 1.28 17.29
N LEU A 47 5.97 2.15 17.22
CA LEU A 47 6.81 2.32 16.04
C LEU A 47 7.72 1.09 15.78
N GLY A 48 8.00 0.31 16.83
CA GLY A 48 8.87 -0.86 16.81
C GLY A 48 10.37 -0.50 16.76
N THR A 49 10.72 0.72 17.16
CA THR A 49 12.09 1.27 17.12
C THR A 49 12.15 2.54 18.00
N THR A 50 13.34 3.09 18.26
CA THR A 50 13.44 4.33 19.04
C THR A 50 12.83 5.51 18.26
N VAL A 51 12.31 6.54 18.94
CA VAL A 51 11.75 7.69 18.21
C VAL A 51 12.83 8.50 17.49
N ASP A 52 14.09 8.41 17.91
CA ASP A 52 15.20 9.09 17.25
C ASP A 52 15.60 8.34 15.96
N ASP A 53 15.61 6.99 15.97
CA ASP A 53 15.76 6.16 14.77
C ASP A 53 14.58 6.35 13.80
N ALA A 54 13.36 6.46 14.33
CA ALA A 54 12.17 6.71 13.53
C ALA A 54 12.24 8.08 12.85
N ALA A 55 12.59 9.14 13.60
CA ALA A 55 12.75 10.49 13.06
C ALA A 55 13.85 10.56 11.99
N ALA A 56 15.00 9.91 12.22
CA ALA A 56 16.08 9.83 11.24
C ALA A 56 15.64 9.11 9.95
N ARG A 57 14.87 8.02 10.06
CA ARG A 57 14.30 7.29 8.91
C ARG A 57 13.24 8.10 8.18
N ALA A 58 12.34 8.78 8.90
CA ALA A 58 11.36 9.68 8.30
C ALA A 58 12.04 10.83 7.54
N GLY A 59 13.11 11.40 8.12
CA GLY A 59 13.95 12.39 7.44
C GLY A 59 14.60 11.86 6.17
N ALA A 60 15.15 10.64 6.19
CA ALA A 60 15.73 10.01 5.01
C ALA A 60 14.68 9.74 3.91
N LEU A 61 13.51 9.20 4.27
CA LEU A 61 12.42 8.93 3.32
C LEU A 61 11.91 10.19 2.62
N LEU A 62 11.76 11.29 3.38
CA LEU A 62 11.28 12.57 2.84
C LEU A 62 12.37 13.31 2.05
N SER A 63 13.64 13.23 2.48
CA SER A 63 14.75 13.97 1.84
C SER A 63 15.32 13.29 0.59
N ASP A 64 15.11 11.98 0.46
CA ASP A 64 15.47 11.19 -0.72
C ASP A 64 14.20 10.47 -1.20
N PRO A 65 13.26 11.19 -1.85
CA PRO A 65 11.94 10.68 -2.19
C PRO A 65 12.03 9.62 -3.28
N HIS A 66 11.17 8.63 -3.18
CA HIS A 66 11.12 7.51 -4.12
C HIS A 66 10.48 7.93 -5.45
N PRO A 67 11.03 7.57 -6.63
CA PRO A 67 10.56 8.08 -7.91
C PRO A 67 9.10 7.71 -8.24
N ALA A 68 8.59 6.64 -7.65
CA ALA A 68 7.20 6.20 -7.80
C ALA A 68 6.27 6.62 -6.64
N VAL A 69 6.75 7.38 -5.64
CA VAL A 69 5.95 7.83 -4.49
C VAL A 69 6.19 9.31 -4.21
N SER A 70 5.17 10.13 -4.47
CA SER A 70 5.09 11.47 -3.88
C SER A 70 4.90 11.32 -2.37
N ALA A 71 5.78 11.93 -1.59
CA ALA A 71 5.76 11.91 -0.13
C ALA A 71 6.06 13.30 0.43
N LEU A 72 5.01 13.98 0.88
CA LEU A 72 5.10 15.31 1.50
C LEU A 72 4.68 15.25 2.96
N ALA A 73 5.29 16.10 3.77
CA ALA A 73 4.88 16.36 5.14
C ALA A 73 4.83 17.88 5.39
N ALA A 74 3.84 18.33 6.15
CA ALA A 74 3.68 19.73 6.53
C ALA A 74 3.34 19.87 8.02
N VAL A 75 3.83 20.96 8.61
CA VAL A 75 3.57 21.41 9.98
C VAL A 75 3.15 22.86 9.92
N TRP A 76 1.85 23.12 10.12
CA TRP A 76 1.31 24.48 10.11
C TRP A 76 0.76 24.87 11.49
N ASP A 77 1.08 26.07 11.97
CA ASP A 77 0.72 26.50 13.33
C ASP A 77 0.17 27.94 13.42
N ARG A 78 -0.28 28.35 14.61
CA ARG A 78 -0.69 29.74 14.90
C ARG A 78 0.10 30.36 16.04
N LYS A 79 1.43 30.26 15.94
CA LYS A 79 2.46 30.76 16.88
C LYS A 79 2.35 30.10 18.26
N LEU A 80 2.42 28.77 18.31
CA LEU A 80 2.31 28.00 19.56
C LEU A 80 3.40 28.33 20.59
N GLY A 81 4.56 28.80 20.13
CA GLY A 81 5.58 29.43 20.97
C GLY A 81 6.82 28.55 21.22
N ARG A 82 7.74 29.04 22.05
CA ARG A 82 9.16 28.62 22.05
C ARG A 82 9.39 27.10 22.10
N ALA A 83 8.60 26.35 22.88
CA ALA A 83 8.77 24.89 22.97
C ALA A 83 8.38 24.16 21.67
N PHE A 84 7.36 24.65 20.97
CA PHE A 84 6.99 24.19 19.64
C PHE A 84 8.04 24.65 18.61
N ASP A 85 8.46 25.91 18.66
CA ASP A 85 9.48 26.46 17.76
C ASP A 85 10.83 25.73 17.88
N ASP A 86 11.19 25.26 19.08
CA ASP A 86 12.37 24.43 19.34
C ASP A 86 12.27 23.06 18.66
N TRP A 87 11.09 22.42 18.69
CA TRP A 87 10.85 21.14 18.01
C TRP A 87 10.75 21.29 16.49
N VAL A 88 10.06 22.32 15.96
CA VAL A 88 9.97 22.54 14.51
C VAL A 88 11.35 22.73 13.88
N ARG A 89 12.30 23.33 14.61
CA ARG A 89 13.71 23.45 14.20
C ARG A 89 14.49 22.13 14.15
N THR A 90 13.97 21.02 14.68
CA THR A 90 14.60 19.68 14.55
C THR A 90 14.06 18.88 13.37
N LEU A 91 13.03 19.36 12.68
CA LEU A 91 12.45 18.66 11.54
C LEU A 91 13.38 18.73 10.31
N PRO A 92 13.30 17.76 9.37
CA PRO A 92 13.96 17.88 8.07
C PRO A 92 13.48 19.12 7.31
N ASP A 93 14.38 19.80 6.58
CA ASP A 93 14.05 21.06 5.87
C ASP A 93 13.05 20.89 4.72
N VAL A 94 12.82 19.65 4.27
CA VAL A 94 11.80 19.32 3.26
C VAL A 94 10.39 19.30 3.83
N VAL A 95 10.23 19.25 5.16
CA VAL A 95 8.93 19.36 5.82
C VAL A 95 8.47 20.80 5.71
N GLU A 96 7.32 21.02 5.06
CA GLU A 96 6.75 22.34 4.88
C GLU A 96 6.37 22.96 6.24
N ARG A 97 6.67 24.25 6.43
CA ARG A 97 6.46 24.97 7.69
C ARG A 97 5.76 26.29 7.39
N GLY A 98 4.75 26.66 8.15
CA GLY A 98 4.05 27.92 7.93
C GLY A 98 2.87 28.20 8.88
N PRO A 99 2.15 29.31 8.69
CA PRO A 99 0.90 29.56 9.40
C PRO A 99 -0.18 28.58 8.92
N VAL A 100 -1.10 28.16 9.82
CA VAL A 100 -2.29 27.37 9.43
C VAL A 100 -3.03 28.07 8.28
N PRO A 101 -3.12 27.44 7.09
CA PRO A 101 -3.73 28.04 5.91
C PRO A 101 -5.25 28.16 6.02
N ASP A 102 -5.87 28.84 5.05
CA ASP A 102 -7.30 28.67 4.77
C ASP A 102 -7.57 27.31 4.09
N GLN A 103 -8.83 26.87 4.10
CA GLN A 103 -9.24 25.59 3.52
C GLN A 103 -8.81 25.43 2.06
N SER A 104 -9.02 26.46 1.22
CA SER A 104 -8.72 26.38 -0.23
C SER A 104 -7.24 26.15 -0.53
N ARG A 105 -6.35 26.66 0.33
CA ARG A 105 -4.91 26.41 0.24
C ARG A 105 -4.52 25.02 0.76
N ALA A 106 -5.20 24.51 1.79
CA ALA A 106 -5.00 23.14 2.25
C ALA A 106 -5.48 22.11 1.20
N ASP A 107 -6.60 22.38 0.54
CA ASP A 107 -7.13 21.57 -0.57
C ASP A 107 -6.18 21.63 -1.77
N ALA A 108 -5.65 22.80 -2.11
CA ALA A 108 -4.63 22.94 -3.15
C ALA A 108 -3.33 22.19 -2.82
N TRP A 109 -2.91 22.18 -1.56
CA TRP A 109 -1.76 21.41 -1.07
C TRP A 109 -2.01 19.90 -1.19
N ALA A 110 -3.18 19.41 -0.76
CA ALA A 110 -3.56 18.00 -0.91
C ALA A 110 -3.58 17.58 -2.39
N ARG A 111 -4.21 18.38 -3.25
CA ARG A 111 -4.28 18.13 -4.70
C ARG A 111 -2.89 18.09 -5.33
N ALA A 112 -2.03 19.06 -5.04
CA ALA A 112 -0.67 19.10 -5.58
C ALA A 112 0.19 17.93 -5.09
N GLY A 113 0.14 17.63 -3.78
CA GLY A 113 0.90 16.53 -3.18
C GLY A 113 0.47 15.13 -3.63
N THR A 114 -0.78 14.99 -4.11
CA THR A 114 -1.35 13.71 -4.53
C THR A 114 -1.55 13.55 -6.04
N GLY A 115 -0.99 14.46 -6.85
CA GLY A 115 -1.15 14.41 -8.31
C GLY A 115 -2.61 14.59 -8.78
N GLY A 116 -3.46 15.19 -7.95
CA GLY A 116 -4.90 15.33 -8.21
C GLY A 116 -5.78 14.18 -7.74
N LEU A 117 -5.24 13.18 -7.02
CA LEU A 117 -6.05 12.06 -6.52
C LEU A 117 -6.89 12.42 -5.27
N ILE A 118 -6.46 13.39 -4.47
CA ILE A 118 -7.20 13.90 -3.31
C ILE A 118 -7.45 15.40 -3.51
N ASP A 119 -8.70 15.76 -3.80
CA ASP A 119 -9.12 17.12 -4.14
C ASP A 119 -9.35 18.04 -2.92
N GLU A 120 -9.68 17.47 -1.76
CA GLU A 120 -10.05 18.18 -0.53
C GLU A 120 -9.18 17.72 0.65
N PHE A 121 -8.80 18.65 1.53
CA PHE A 121 -8.02 18.33 2.73
C PHE A 121 -8.94 17.66 3.78
N PRO A 122 -8.53 16.54 4.42
CA PRO A 122 -9.43 15.71 5.24
C PRO A 122 -9.95 16.39 6.52
N LEU A 123 -9.26 17.43 6.99
CA LEU A 123 -9.67 18.28 8.11
C LEU A 123 -10.30 19.58 7.60
N GLN A 124 -11.35 20.03 8.27
CA GLN A 124 -11.92 21.35 8.05
C GLN A 124 -11.16 22.36 8.92
N LEU A 125 -10.52 23.34 8.28
CA LEU A 125 -9.65 24.33 8.94
C LEU A 125 -10.39 25.64 9.17
N ASP A 126 -10.40 26.12 10.40
CA ASP A 126 -11.19 27.27 10.83
C ASP A 126 -10.37 28.31 11.62
N GLY A 127 -11.03 29.29 12.26
CA GLY A 127 -10.38 30.30 13.10
C GLY A 127 -9.87 29.79 14.46
N LEU A 128 -10.29 28.60 14.90
CA LEU A 128 -9.89 27.99 16.17
C LEU A 128 -8.69 27.05 16.00
N THR A 129 -8.54 26.42 14.84
CA THR A 129 -7.44 25.51 14.50
C THR A 129 -6.07 26.14 14.80
N ARG A 130 -5.29 25.52 15.71
CA ARG A 130 -3.99 26.05 16.17
C ARG A 130 -2.77 25.30 15.62
N LEU A 131 -2.94 24.03 15.27
CA LEU A 131 -1.91 23.15 14.76
C LEU A 131 -2.51 22.22 13.70
N VAL A 132 -1.78 22.01 12.62
CA VAL A 132 -2.05 20.95 11.64
C VAL A 132 -0.72 20.22 11.39
N LEU A 133 -0.78 18.89 11.47
CA LEU A 133 0.26 17.99 11.02
C LEU A 133 -0.32 17.19 9.85
N ALA A 134 0.31 17.25 8.69
CA ALA A 134 -0.21 16.66 7.47
C ALA A 134 0.84 15.82 6.76
N SER A 135 0.43 14.67 6.22
CA SER A 135 1.24 13.87 5.30
C SER A 135 0.41 13.59 4.05
N ALA A 136 0.96 13.88 2.87
CA ALA A 136 0.36 13.49 1.61
C ALA A 136 1.24 12.40 0.97
N LEU A 137 0.63 11.27 0.63
CA LEU A 137 1.28 10.18 -0.09
C LEU A 137 0.44 9.85 -1.32
N ALA A 138 1.09 9.77 -2.47
CA ALA A 138 0.49 9.27 -3.70
C ALA A 138 1.51 8.47 -4.51
N THR A 139 1.01 7.55 -5.30
CA THR A 139 1.80 6.78 -6.25
C THR A 139 1.04 6.74 -7.58
N ASP A 140 1.78 6.83 -8.67
CA ASP A 140 1.29 6.62 -10.02
C ASP A 140 2.24 5.59 -10.66
N ILE A 141 1.73 4.40 -10.97
CA ILE A 141 2.55 3.32 -11.54
C ILE A 141 1.82 2.60 -12.68
N GLY A 142 2.53 2.45 -13.80
CA GLY A 142 2.15 1.55 -14.89
C GLY A 142 2.57 0.10 -14.61
N TRP A 143 1.83 -0.84 -15.19
CA TRP A 143 2.37 -2.19 -15.38
C TRP A 143 3.37 -2.16 -16.55
N ALA A 144 4.39 -3.02 -16.52
CA ALA A 144 5.35 -3.14 -17.61
C ALA A 144 4.68 -3.59 -18.93
N ARG A 145 3.53 -4.28 -18.82
CA ARG A 145 2.61 -4.61 -19.91
C ARG A 145 1.16 -4.54 -19.41
N PRO A 146 0.21 -4.09 -20.24
CA PRO A 146 -1.20 -4.13 -19.89
C PRO A 146 -1.66 -5.55 -19.58
N LEU A 147 -2.47 -5.72 -18.54
CA LEU A 147 -3.02 -7.01 -18.15
C LEU A 147 -3.98 -7.54 -19.21
N GLY A 148 -4.11 -8.86 -19.29
CA GLY A 148 -5.17 -9.50 -20.07
C GLY A 148 -6.54 -9.27 -19.44
N THR A 149 -7.58 -9.76 -20.10
CA THR A 149 -8.95 -9.82 -19.55
C THR A 149 -9.52 -11.24 -19.65
N THR A 150 -10.48 -11.55 -18.81
CA THR A 150 -11.17 -12.85 -18.77
C THR A 150 -12.53 -12.74 -18.09
N ASN A 151 -13.46 -13.63 -18.43
CA ASN A 151 -14.77 -13.72 -17.80
C ASN A 151 -14.81 -14.88 -16.78
N GLU A 152 -13.66 -15.48 -16.45
CA GLU A 152 -13.50 -16.74 -15.71
C GLU A 152 -13.13 -16.54 -14.23
N LEU A 153 -13.53 -15.42 -13.63
CA LEU A 153 -13.22 -15.10 -12.22
C LEU A 153 -13.90 -16.09 -11.24
N GLY A 154 -15.18 -16.40 -11.49
CA GLY A 154 -16.00 -17.24 -10.61
C GLY A 154 -16.16 -16.67 -9.20
N GLY A 155 -16.52 -17.52 -8.23
CA GLY A 155 -16.69 -17.12 -6.83
C GLY A 155 -17.77 -16.05 -6.61
N VAL A 156 -17.70 -15.34 -5.49
CA VAL A 156 -18.65 -14.27 -5.16
C VAL A 156 -18.41 -13.01 -5.99
N PHE A 157 -17.17 -12.74 -6.40
CA PHE A 157 -16.89 -11.56 -7.24
C PHE A 157 -17.32 -11.78 -8.69
N GLY A 158 -17.20 -12.99 -9.24
CA GLY A 158 -17.64 -13.32 -10.60
C GLY A 158 -19.17 -13.31 -10.79
N THR A 159 -19.97 -13.11 -9.75
CA THR A 159 -21.41 -12.81 -9.90
C THR A 159 -21.67 -11.32 -10.15
N ALA A 160 -20.72 -10.45 -9.82
CA ALA A 160 -20.83 -8.98 -9.92
C ALA A 160 -19.85 -8.36 -10.94
N ILE A 161 -18.83 -9.11 -11.36
CA ILE A 161 -17.79 -8.68 -12.30
C ILE A 161 -17.88 -9.56 -13.55
N GLY A 162 -18.40 -9.02 -14.65
CA GLY A 162 -18.48 -9.70 -15.94
C GLY A 162 -17.13 -9.81 -16.65
N THR A 163 -16.24 -8.83 -16.46
CA THR A 163 -14.88 -8.83 -17.03
C THR A 163 -13.81 -8.58 -15.96
N ALA A 164 -13.01 -9.60 -15.67
CA ALA A 164 -11.86 -9.54 -14.76
C ALA A 164 -10.54 -9.33 -15.51
N LEU A 165 -9.51 -8.92 -14.77
CA LEU A 165 -8.13 -8.82 -15.23
C LEU A 165 -7.45 -10.20 -15.18
N MET A 166 -6.50 -10.41 -16.08
CA MET A 166 -5.73 -11.66 -16.20
C MET A 166 -4.24 -11.34 -16.23
N LEU A 167 -3.51 -11.88 -15.25
CA LEU A 167 -2.05 -11.82 -15.17
C LEU A 167 -1.45 -13.17 -15.60
N SER A 168 -0.49 -13.13 -16.52
CA SER A 168 0.25 -14.32 -17.02
C SER A 168 1.77 -14.23 -16.87
N GLU A 169 2.28 -13.09 -16.40
CA GLU A 169 3.71 -12.80 -16.18
C GLU A 169 3.91 -12.28 -14.75
N GLY A 170 5.13 -11.94 -14.34
CA GLY A 170 5.41 -11.41 -12.99
C GLY A 170 5.43 -12.46 -11.88
N ILE A 171 5.25 -12.01 -10.64
CA ILE A 171 5.36 -12.85 -9.44
C ILE A 171 4.02 -13.55 -9.22
N GLN A 172 3.99 -14.88 -9.42
CA GLN A 172 2.84 -15.73 -9.16
C GLN A 172 3.31 -16.97 -8.40
N LEU A 173 2.75 -17.22 -7.21
CA LEU A 173 3.23 -18.26 -6.29
C LEU A 173 2.25 -18.56 -5.15
N ILE A 174 2.41 -19.73 -4.53
CA ILE A 174 1.74 -20.12 -3.29
C ILE A 174 2.75 -20.05 -2.14
N VAL A 175 2.34 -19.51 -0.99
CA VAL A 175 3.16 -19.32 0.20
C VAL A 175 2.47 -19.93 1.41
N GLU A 176 3.20 -20.71 2.19
CA GLU A 176 2.83 -21.09 3.55
C GLU A 176 3.26 -19.97 4.51
N THR A 177 2.31 -19.40 5.24
CA THR A 177 2.49 -18.24 6.14
C THR A 177 2.06 -18.57 7.55
N ASP A 178 2.74 -18.03 8.57
CA ASP A 178 2.36 -18.29 9.98
C ASP A 178 0.97 -17.72 10.31
N ALA A 179 0.59 -16.62 9.67
CA ALA A 179 -0.66 -15.91 9.98
C ALA A 179 -1.90 -16.50 9.31
N ALA A 180 -1.81 -16.86 8.02
CA ALA A 180 -2.96 -17.26 7.21
C ALA A 180 -2.88 -18.69 6.65
N GLY A 181 -1.85 -19.47 7.02
CA GLY A 181 -1.56 -20.75 6.39
C GLY A 181 -1.17 -20.57 4.92
N LEU A 182 -1.68 -21.42 4.04
CA LEU A 182 -1.44 -21.28 2.60
C LEU A 182 -2.18 -20.07 2.01
N VAL A 183 -1.45 -19.18 1.34
CA VAL A 183 -1.99 -18.06 0.56
C VAL A 183 -1.50 -18.10 -0.89
N ALA A 184 -2.33 -17.63 -1.81
CA ALA A 184 -1.92 -17.40 -3.20
C ALA A 184 -1.56 -15.93 -3.40
N VAL A 185 -0.51 -15.68 -4.17
CA VAL A 185 0.08 -14.35 -4.39
C VAL A 185 0.18 -14.08 -5.89
N ALA A 186 -0.21 -12.87 -6.29
CA ALA A 186 -0.02 -12.36 -7.63
C ALA A 186 0.44 -10.89 -7.59
N ALA A 187 1.54 -10.57 -8.26
CA ALA A 187 1.99 -9.20 -8.52
C ALA A 187 2.42 -9.08 -9.99
N PRO A 188 1.81 -8.17 -10.78
CA PRO A 188 2.29 -7.85 -12.11
C PRO A 188 3.72 -7.32 -12.08
N PRO A 189 4.51 -7.51 -13.15
CA PRO A 189 5.70 -6.70 -13.33
C PRO A 189 5.25 -5.24 -13.50
N SER A 190 5.63 -4.37 -12.57
CA SER A 190 5.44 -2.93 -12.68
C SER A 190 6.58 -2.31 -13.52
N SER A 191 6.32 -1.14 -14.12
CA SER A 191 7.37 -0.36 -14.82
C SER A 191 8.11 0.58 -13.86
N SER A 192 8.02 0.34 -12.55
CA SER A 192 8.37 1.28 -11.49
C SER A 192 8.92 0.53 -10.28
N ALA A 193 9.61 1.23 -9.39
CA ALA A 193 10.17 0.65 -8.19
C ALA A 193 9.14 0.38 -7.06
N LEU A 194 7.88 0.07 -7.38
CA LEU A 194 6.90 -0.48 -6.42
C LEU A 194 6.43 -1.86 -6.86
N ASP A 195 6.47 -2.82 -5.95
CA ASP A 195 5.75 -4.08 -6.06
C ASP A 195 4.33 -3.94 -5.50
N VAL A 196 3.32 -4.39 -6.24
CA VAL A 196 1.91 -4.42 -5.77
C VAL A 196 1.42 -5.86 -5.71
N PHE A 197 1.45 -6.43 -4.50
CA PHE A 197 1.04 -7.80 -4.24
C PHE A 197 -0.45 -7.89 -3.95
N SER A 198 -1.18 -8.75 -4.67
CA SER A 198 -2.49 -9.27 -4.27
C SER A 198 -2.29 -10.59 -3.54
N VAL A 199 -2.88 -10.74 -2.35
CA VAL A 199 -2.72 -11.91 -1.48
C VAL A 199 -4.08 -12.42 -1.01
N ILE A 200 -4.40 -13.68 -1.34
CA ILE A 200 -5.67 -14.34 -1.01
C ILE A 200 -5.46 -15.59 -0.15
N ALA A 201 -6.14 -15.63 0.99
CA ALA A 201 -6.13 -16.74 1.94
C ALA A 201 -7.43 -17.58 1.86
N ALA A 202 -7.49 -18.67 2.62
CA ALA A 202 -8.70 -19.49 2.73
C ALA A 202 -9.91 -18.65 3.23
N PRO A 203 -11.15 -18.92 2.80
CA PRO A 203 -12.31 -18.05 3.07
C PRO A 203 -12.66 -17.87 4.55
N GLU A 204 -12.19 -18.78 5.41
CA GLU A 204 -12.33 -18.74 6.87
C GLU A 204 -11.30 -17.84 7.59
N VAL A 205 -10.22 -17.43 6.91
CA VAL A 205 -9.17 -16.58 7.49
C VAL A 205 -9.68 -15.15 7.62
N VAL A 206 -9.54 -14.57 8.81
CA VAL A 206 -10.01 -13.20 9.08
C VAL A 206 -9.12 -12.16 8.36
N PRO A 207 -9.69 -11.02 7.90
CA PRO A 207 -8.98 -10.05 7.05
C PRO A 207 -7.61 -9.60 7.57
N HIS A 208 -7.52 -9.39 8.89
CA HIS A 208 -6.30 -9.00 9.59
C HIS A 208 -5.14 -9.99 9.40
N ASP A 209 -5.43 -11.29 9.42
CA ASP A 209 -4.38 -12.31 9.33
C ASP A 209 -3.92 -12.48 7.88
N VAL A 210 -4.80 -12.16 6.90
CA VAL A 210 -4.43 -12.02 5.49
C VAL A 210 -3.51 -10.81 5.25
N ASP A 211 -3.75 -9.68 5.94
CA ASP A 211 -2.85 -8.52 5.88
C ASP A 211 -1.47 -8.81 6.50
N ILE A 212 -1.41 -9.50 7.65
CA ILE A 212 -0.13 -9.97 8.21
C ILE A 212 0.56 -10.92 7.23
N ALA A 213 -0.17 -11.88 6.64
CA ALA A 213 0.38 -12.78 5.64
C ALA A 213 0.94 -12.03 4.42
N ALA A 214 0.29 -10.96 3.96
CA ALA A 214 0.82 -10.11 2.89
C ALA A 214 2.16 -9.44 3.28
N HIS A 215 2.31 -8.98 4.53
CA HIS A 215 3.58 -8.47 5.04
C HIS A 215 4.66 -9.56 5.18
N GLN A 216 4.29 -10.79 5.56
CA GLN A 216 5.20 -11.94 5.62
C GLN A 216 5.66 -12.35 4.20
N VAL A 217 4.76 -12.38 3.22
CA VAL A 217 5.07 -12.59 1.79
C VAL A 217 6.06 -11.53 1.28
N ALA A 218 5.80 -10.25 1.55
CA ALA A 218 6.68 -9.16 1.14
C ALA A 218 8.07 -9.20 1.82
N ALA A 219 8.16 -9.72 3.04
CA ALA A 219 9.43 -9.98 3.73
C ALA A 219 10.19 -11.17 3.11
N MET A 220 9.50 -12.29 2.85
CA MET A 220 10.05 -13.49 2.21
C MET A 220 10.62 -13.19 0.83
N LEU A 221 9.92 -12.43 0.00
CA LEU A 221 10.38 -12.04 -1.34
C LEU A 221 11.65 -11.19 -1.31
N ARG A 222 11.94 -10.50 -0.20
CA ARG A 222 13.18 -9.76 0.01
C ARG A 222 14.30 -10.57 0.68
N GLY A 223 14.02 -11.80 1.08
CA GLY A 223 14.97 -12.77 1.66
C GLY A 223 14.79 -13.05 3.15
N ASP A 224 13.83 -12.43 3.85
CA ASP A 224 13.50 -12.78 5.24
C ASP A 224 12.42 -13.87 5.27
N GLN A 225 12.84 -15.13 5.32
CA GLN A 225 11.95 -16.30 5.33
C GLN A 225 11.30 -16.57 6.71
N ARG A 226 11.34 -15.60 7.64
CA ARG A 226 10.65 -15.72 8.93
C ARG A 226 9.13 -15.56 8.73
N GLY A 227 8.41 -16.65 8.98
CA GLY A 227 6.96 -16.71 8.94
C GLY A 227 6.34 -16.75 7.55
N ALA A 228 7.13 -16.98 6.50
CA ALA A 228 6.65 -17.27 5.15
C ALA A 228 7.63 -18.15 4.36
N ARG A 229 7.12 -19.21 3.75
CA ARG A 229 7.85 -20.17 2.91
C ARG A 229 7.14 -20.37 1.57
N ARG A 230 7.83 -20.18 0.45
CA ARG A 230 7.32 -20.53 -0.88
C ARG A 230 7.13 -22.04 -1.00
N VAL A 231 5.96 -22.46 -1.48
CA VAL A 231 5.71 -23.86 -1.84
C VAL A 231 6.34 -24.15 -3.22
N PRO A 232 7.17 -25.20 -3.37
CA PRO A 232 7.71 -25.64 -4.66
C PRO A 232 6.60 -26.00 -5.65
N VAL A 233 6.85 -25.77 -6.95
CA VAL A 233 5.85 -26.01 -8.01
C VAL A 233 5.42 -27.48 -8.04
N GLU A 234 6.33 -28.38 -7.72
CA GLU A 234 6.22 -29.82 -7.74
C GLU A 234 5.32 -30.35 -6.62
N GLU A 235 5.27 -29.63 -5.49
CA GLU A 235 4.45 -29.96 -4.31
C GLU A 235 2.99 -29.45 -4.45
N LEU A 236 2.69 -28.63 -5.46
CA LEU A 236 1.35 -28.04 -5.62
C LEU A 236 0.30 -29.09 -6.01
N ALA A 237 -0.82 -29.06 -5.28
CA ALA A 237 -2.10 -29.66 -5.61
C ALA A 237 -3.18 -28.54 -5.62
N ASP A 238 -4.42 -28.88 -5.96
CA ASP A 238 -5.56 -27.95 -5.87
C ASP A 238 -5.72 -27.36 -4.46
N GLY A 239 -6.12 -26.10 -4.39
CA GLY A 239 -6.29 -25.37 -3.14
C GLY A 239 -7.48 -24.42 -3.14
N HIS A 240 -7.65 -23.67 -2.06
CA HIS A 240 -8.83 -22.82 -1.81
C HIS A 240 -8.98 -21.64 -2.78
N ALA A 241 -7.94 -21.28 -3.53
CA ALA A 241 -7.94 -20.18 -4.51
C ALA A 241 -7.24 -20.53 -5.81
N TRP A 242 -6.78 -21.78 -6.00
CA TRP A 242 -6.05 -22.17 -7.20
C TRP A 242 -6.31 -23.62 -7.61
N THR A 243 -6.17 -23.90 -8.90
CA THR A 243 -6.26 -25.23 -9.50
C THR A 243 -4.99 -25.59 -10.24
N VAL A 244 -4.53 -26.84 -10.13
CA VAL A 244 -3.32 -27.38 -10.77
C VAL A 244 -3.74 -28.42 -11.80
N THR A 245 -3.39 -28.19 -13.07
CA THR A 245 -3.65 -29.12 -14.17
C THR A 245 -2.37 -29.50 -14.88
N GLU A 246 -2.27 -30.73 -15.38
CA GLU A 246 -1.05 -31.25 -15.99
C GLU A 246 -1.29 -31.67 -17.45
N ARG A 247 -0.39 -31.23 -18.34
CA ARG A 247 -0.38 -31.63 -19.75
C ARG A 247 1.05 -31.88 -20.21
N ARG A 248 1.26 -32.80 -21.16
CA ARG A 248 2.56 -33.01 -21.80
C ARG A 248 2.59 -32.27 -23.12
N GLU A 249 3.66 -31.51 -23.36
CA GLU A 249 3.86 -30.76 -24.59
C GLU A 249 5.28 -30.94 -25.13
N ARG A 250 5.46 -30.81 -26.44
CA ARG A 250 6.79 -30.76 -27.05
C ARG A 250 7.30 -29.31 -27.03
N ARG A 251 8.33 -29.04 -26.22
CA ARG A 251 8.94 -27.70 -26.05
C ARG A 251 10.42 -27.67 -26.43
N VAL A 252 10.93 -26.45 -26.57
CA VAL A 252 12.27 -26.15 -27.10
C VAL A 252 13.18 -25.66 -25.98
N GLY A 253 14.05 -26.54 -25.49
CA GLY A 253 14.85 -26.26 -24.30
C GLY A 253 14.00 -25.99 -23.05
N GLY A 254 14.67 -25.63 -21.96
CA GLY A 254 14.04 -25.48 -20.65
C GLY A 254 13.99 -26.78 -19.83
N PRO A 255 13.45 -26.71 -18.60
CA PRO A 255 13.37 -27.85 -17.68
C PRO A 255 12.29 -28.87 -18.06
N ASP A 256 12.45 -30.11 -17.59
CA ASP A 256 11.49 -31.21 -17.79
C ASP A 256 10.10 -30.94 -17.19
N VAL A 257 10.02 -30.06 -16.18
CA VAL A 257 8.77 -29.54 -15.60
C VAL A 257 8.71 -28.03 -15.80
N HIS A 258 7.65 -27.55 -16.45
CA HIS A 258 7.43 -26.13 -16.71
C HIS A 258 6.11 -25.65 -16.09
N ALA A 259 6.17 -24.55 -15.34
CA ALA A 259 5.02 -23.95 -14.67
C ALA A 259 4.37 -22.86 -15.52
N GLU A 260 3.13 -23.05 -15.95
CA GLU A 260 2.28 -21.98 -16.51
C GLU A 260 1.44 -21.36 -15.40
N TRP A 261 1.68 -20.09 -15.06
CA TRP A 261 0.90 -19.38 -14.04
C TRP A 261 -0.09 -18.41 -14.67
N ARG A 262 -1.35 -18.44 -14.21
CA ARG A 262 -2.40 -17.51 -14.63
C ARG A 262 -3.20 -17.05 -13.41
N SER A 263 -3.24 -15.76 -13.13
CA SER A 263 -4.02 -15.19 -12.04
C SER A 263 -5.16 -14.34 -12.57
N CYS A 264 -6.38 -14.59 -12.08
CA CYS A 264 -7.59 -13.84 -12.43
C CYS A 264 -8.02 -13.00 -11.23
N LEU A 265 -8.20 -11.69 -11.40
CA LEU A 265 -8.55 -10.75 -10.33
C LEU A 265 -9.42 -9.61 -10.86
N PRO A 266 -10.33 -9.03 -10.05
CA PRO A 266 -11.14 -7.90 -10.50
C PRO A 266 -10.29 -6.63 -10.67
N ALA A 267 -10.71 -5.74 -11.58
CA ALA A 267 -10.37 -4.33 -11.46
C ALA A 267 -11.12 -3.75 -10.24
N TRP A 268 -10.56 -2.76 -9.57
CA TRP A 268 -11.20 -2.14 -8.41
C TRP A 268 -10.68 -0.72 -8.17
N SER A 269 -11.47 0.07 -7.45
CA SER A 269 -11.06 1.36 -6.91
C SER A 269 -11.67 1.60 -5.54
N ALA A 270 -10.90 2.16 -4.62
CA ALA A 270 -11.35 2.52 -3.28
C ALA A 270 -10.98 3.97 -2.96
N THR A 271 -11.93 4.68 -2.36
CA THR A 271 -11.73 5.96 -1.67
C THR A 271 -12.08 5.74 -0.20
N SER A 272 -11.30 6.27 0.73
CA SER A 272 -11.49 5.99 2.15
C SER A 272 -11.04 7.16 3.01
N ASP A 273 -11.98 7.67 3.82
CA ASP A 273 -11.72 8.68 4.85
C ASP A 273 -11.79 8.02 6.24
N HIS A 274 -10.67 8.04 6.94
CA HIS A 274 -10.49 7.41 8.26
C HIS A 274 -10.42 8.48 9.35
N ASP A 275 -11.19 8.31 10.44
CA ASP A 275 -10.90 8.93 11.72
C ASP A 275 -9.82 8.09 12.42
N LEU A 276 -8.71 8.72 12.77
CA LEU A 276 -7.51 8.09 13.30
C LEU A 276 -7.27 8.43 14.78
N LYS A 277 -8.20 9.08 15.48
CA LYS A 277 -8.02 9.46 16.91
C LYS A 277 -7.66 8.28 17.83
N ASP A 278 -8.14 7.08 17.49
CA ASP A 278 -7.96 5.84 18.23
C ASP A 278 -6.88 4.92 17.60
N ALA A 279 -6.16 5.41 16.58
CA ALA A 279 -5.13 4.64 15.88
C ALA A 279 -3.85 4.48 16.74
N PRO A 280 -3.06 3.40 16.54
CA PRO A 280 -1.86 3.14 17.34
C PRO A 280 -0.87 4.30 17.31
N GLY A 281 -0.46 4.76 18.50
CA GLY A 281 0.53 5.83 18.67
C GLY A 281 -0.02 7.25 18.65
N ILE A 282 -1.30 7.47 18.34
CA ILE A 282 -1.91 8.81 18.34
C ILE A 282 -2.04 9.40 19.74
N ALA A 283 -2.51 8.64 20.74
CA ALA A 283 -2.64 9.11 22.11
C ALA A 283 -1.35 9.75 22.71
N PRO A 284 -0.17 9.11 22.69
CA PRO A 284 1.06 9.72 23.20
C PRO A 284 1.52 10.95 22.39
N VAL A 285 1.16 11.02 21.09
CA VAL A 285 1.38 12.21 20.26
C VAL A 285 0.44 13.34 20.68
N PHE A 286 -0.86 13.11 20.83
CA PHE A 286 -1.81 14.13 21.30
C PHE A 286 -1.46 14.67 22.68
N ASP A 287 -1.00 13.82 23.61
CA ASP A 287 -0.51 14.27 24.92
C ASP A 287 0.72 15.18 24.80
N THR A 288 1.64 14.86 23.89
CA THR A 288 2.82 15.68 23.60
C THR A 288 2.43 17.02 22.97
N LEU A 289 1.54 17.02 21.98
CA LEU A 289 1.05 18.22 21.30
C LEU A 289 0.23 19.13 22.24
N ARG A 290 -0.50 18.55 23.20
CA ARG A 290 -1.19 19.31 24.26
C ARG A 290 -0.22 20.13 25.11
N GLY A 291 1.02 19.67 25.25
CA GLY A 291 2.11 20.40 25.91
C GLY A 291 2.60 21.64 25.14
N PHE A 292 2.24 21.79 23.87
CA PHE A 292 2.50 23.00 23.07
C PHE A 292 1.33 24.00 23.07
N ALA A 293 0.16 23.62 23.57
CA ALA A 293 -0.99 24.51 23.63
C ALA A 293 -0.71 25.69 24.58
N ARG A 294 -1.04 26.90 24.12
CA ARG A 294 -1.00 28.11 24.95
C ARG A 294 -2.08 28.02 26.04
N ARG A 295 -1.88 28.72 27.16
CA ARG A 295 -2.83 28.68 28.28
C ARG A 295 -4.21 29.23 27.90
N GLU A 296 -4.24 30.23 27.03
CA GLU A 296 -5.45 30.83 26.46
C GLU A 296 -6.19 29.94 25.44
N ASP A 297 -5.54 28.91 24.90
CA ASP A 297 -6.12 27.97 23.93
C ASP A 297 -6.64 26.68 24.61
N LEU A 298 -6.52 26.54 25.94
CA LEU A 298 -6.98 25.36 26.66
C LEU A 298 -8.46 25.47 27.10
N PRO A 299 -9.25 24.38 27.02
CA PRO A 299 -8.87 23.03 26.56
C PRO A 299 -8.74 22.93 25.03
N VAL A 300 -7.79 22.12 24.55
CA VAL A 300 -7.64 21.78 23.13
C VAL A 300 -8.22 20.39 22.84
N GLU A 301 -8.94 20.29 21.72
CA GLU A 301 -9.35 19.03 21.11
C GLU A 301 -8.43 18.68 19.94
N PHE A 302 -8.32 17.38 19.62
CA PHE A 302 -7.50 16.88 18.53
C PHE A 302 -8.32 15.98 17.61
N ALA A 303 -8.09 16.12 16.30
CA ALA A 303 -8.54 15.20 15.28
C ALA A 303 -7.33 14.73 14.48
N ALA A 304 -7.28 13.42 14.20
CA ALA A 304 -6.38 12.85 13.23
C ALA A 304 -7.24 12.19 12.15
N LYS A 305 -6.94 12.46 10.87
CA LYS A 305 -7.67 11.88 9.76
C LYS A 305 -6.73 11.53 8.61
N GLN A 306 -7.13 10.56 7.80
CA GLN A 306 -6.47 10.22 6.55
C GLN A 306 -7.52 10.00 5.48
N SER A 307 -7.40 10.72 4.37
CA SER A 307 -8.05 10.34 3.11
C SER A 307 -7.05 9.52 2.28
N ALA A 308 -7.52 8.47 1.61
CA ALA A 308 -6.72 7.61 0.76
C ALA A 308 -7.53 7.17 -0.46
N VAL A 309 -6.89 7.16 -1.64
CA VAL A 309 -7.49 6.75 -2.91
C VAL A 309 -6.55 5.78 -3.62
N ALA A 310 -7.11 4.71 -4.18
CA ALA A 310 -6.39 3.73 -4.99
C ALA A 310 -7.27 3.18 -6.11
N SER A 311 -6.65 2.79 -7.22
CA SER A 311 -7.32 2.07 -8.30
C SER A 311 -6.38 1.10 -8.98
N TYR A 312 -6.81 -0.14 -9.15
CA TYR A 312 -6.09 -1.20 -9.82
C TYR A 312 -6.78 -1.50 -11.15
N THR A 313 -6.13 -1.18 -12.27
CA THR A 313 -6.70 -1.28 -13.62
C THR A 313 -5.87 -2.19 -14.52
N ARG A 314 -6.29 -2.31 -15.78
CA ARG A 314 -5.57 -3.03 -16.83
C ARG A 314 -4.19 -2.45 -17.14
N GLU A 315 -4.05 -1.14 -17.07
CA GLU A 315 -2.85 -0.42 -17.53
C GLU A 315 -1.84 -0.15 -16.40
N GLY A 316 -2.32 -0.14 -15.16
CA GLY A 316 -1.48 0.11 -13.99
C GLY A 316 -2.26 0.15 -12.69
N PHE A 317 -1.58 0.61 -11.66
CA PHE A 317 -2.20 1.21 -10.49
C PHE A 317 -2.19 2.74 -10.70
N LYS A 318 -2.82 3.17 -11.83
CA LYS A 318 -2.91 4.49 -12.51
C LYS A 318 -1.59 5.27 -12.70
N ALA A 319 -1.38 5.93 -13.85
CA ALA A 319 -0.69 5.42 -15.06
C ALA A 319 -0.59 6.56 -16.14
N ALA A 320 0.22 6.56 -17.22
CA ALA A 320 0.96 5.51 -17.96
C ALA A 320 2.04 6.10 -18.92
N ALA A 321 3.04 5.30 -19.36
CA ALA A 321 3.83 5.51 -20.60
C ALA A 321 4.42 4.16 -21.13
N VAL A 322 4.71 4.06 -22.44
CA VAL A 322 5.09 2.78 -23.11
C VAL A 322 6.38 2.90 -23.94
N THR A 323 7.21 1.85 -23.96
CA THR A 323 8.20 1.58 -25.02
C THR A 323 8.38 0.07 -25.18
N ALA A 324 8.53 -0.40 -26.42
CA ALA A 324 8.73 -1.82 -26.73
C ALA A 324 9.72 -2.01 -27.88
N PHE A 325 10.42 -3.13 -27.87
CA PHE A 325 11.24 -3.65 -28.98
C PHE A 325 10.97 -5.14 -29.13
N ASP A 326 10.99 -5.66 -30.36
CA ASP A 326 10.94 -7.08 -30.64
C ASP A 326 12.33 -7.63 -31.01
N MET A 327 12.44 -8.96 -31.02
CA MET A 327 13.60 -9.66 -31.57
C MET A 327 13.15 -11.04 -32.05
N VAL A 328 13.33 -11.32 -33.34
CA VAL A 328 12.95 -12.58 -33.97
C VAL A 328 14.18 -13.49 -34.10
N ALA A 329 14.08 -14.73 -33.58
CA ALA A 329 15.14 -15.72 -33.68
C ALA A 329 15.17 -16.42 -35.06
N GLY A 330 16.37 -16.68 -35.58
CA GLY A 330 16.58 -17.18 -36.95
C GLY A 330 17.11 -18.62 -37.07
N SER A 331 16.90 -19.49 -36.08
CA SER A 331 17.39 -20.88 -36.10
C SER A 331 16.29 -21.92 -35.80
N VAL A 332 16.49 -23.15 -36.28
CA VAL A 332 15.51 -24.23 -36.17
C VAL A 332 15.49 -24.81 -34.75
N PRO A 333 14.34 -24.81 -34.04
CA PRO A 333 14.24 -25.34 -32.69
C PRO A 333 14.34 -26.86 -32.60
N GLN A 334 14.98 -27.37 -31.54
CA GLN A 334 14.97 -28.79 -31.16
C GLN A 334 13.94 -29.05 -30.06
N PHE A 335 13.06 -30.05 -30.25
CA PHE A 335 11.90 -30.30 -29.38
C PHE A 335 12.03 -31.58 -28.55
N HIS A 336 11.83 -31.48 -27.22
CA HIS A 336 11.67 -32.61 -26.29
C HIS A 336 10.30 -32.53 -25.58
N GLU A 337 9.85 -33.63 -24.95
CA GLU A 337 8.62 -33.63 -24.15
C GLU A 337 8.87 -33.00 -22.77
N VAL A 338 7.99 -32.08 -22.38
CA VAL A 338 8.00 -31.36 -21.09
C VAL A 338 6.65 -31.55 -20.40
N LEU A 339 6.67 -31.80 -19.10
CA LEU A 339 5.49 -31.78 -18.24
C LEU A 339 5.13 -30.33 -17.91
N VAL A 340 4.00 -29.86 -18.40
CA VAL A 340 3.50 -28.52 -18.14
C VAL A 340 2.44 -28.59 -17.05
N ARG A 341 2.78 -28.07 -15.87
CA ARG A 341 1.82 -27.84 -14.77
C ARG A 341 1.26 -26.44 -14.95
N ARG A 342 -0.04 -26.31 -15.23
CA ARG A 342 -0.73 -25.02 -15.24
C ARG A 342 -1.39 -24.79 -13.89
N ILE A 343 -1.06 -23.68 -13.26
CA ILE A 343 -1.64 -23.21 -12.00
C ILE A 343 -2.49 -21.97 -12.31
N GLU A 344 -3.80 -22.09 -12.11
CA GLU A 344 -4.73 -20.96 -12.24
C GLU A 344 -5.16 -20.47 -10.86
N ILE A 345 -4.81 -19.22 -10.49
CA ILE A 345 -5.22 -18.54 -9.25
C ILE A 345 -6.45 -17.66 -9.53
N ARG A 346 -7.43 -17.63 -8.61
CA ARG A 346 -8.65 -16.81 -8.72
C ARG A 346 -8.87 -15.96 -7.45
N PHE A 347 -8.68 -14.65 -7.58
CA PHE A 347 -8.99 -13.64 -6.55
C PHE A 347 -10.48 -13.32 -6.58
N ASN A 348 -11.30 -14.31 -6.24
CA ASN A 348 -12.75 -14.33 -6.51
C ASN A 348 -13.65 -14.12 -5.29
N ARG A 349 -13.03 -13.67 -4.20
CA ARG A 349 -13.57 -13.37 -2.87
C ARG A 349 -12.60 -12.39 -2.19
N PRO A 350 -12.89 -11.86 -0.99
CA PRO A 350 -12.06 -10.84 -0.37
C PRO A 350 -10.58 -11.21 -0.22
N TYR A 351 -9.72 -10.22 -0.48
CA TYR A 351 -8.26 -10.37 -0.50
C TYR A 351 -7.53 -9.07 -0.11
N ALA A 352 -6.29 -9.20 0.34
CA ALA A 352 -5.44 -8.07 0.68
C ALA A 352 -4.62 -7.60 -0.53
N VAL A 353 -4.39 -6.29 -0.64
CA VAL A 353 -3.41 -5.71 -1.57
C VAL A 353 -2.39 -4.90 -0.78
N LEU A 354 -1.11 -5.10 -1.06
CA LEU A 354 0.00 -4.41 -0.41
C LEU A 354 0.93 -3.82 -1.48
N ALA A 355 1.09 -2.49 -1.46
CA ALA A 355 2.08 -1.79 -2.27
C ALA A 355 3.34 -1.52 -1.44
N CYS A 356 4.45 -2.15 -1.80
CA CYS A 356 5.76 -1.94 -1.18
C CYS A 356 6.74 -1.32 -2.17
N ALA A 357 7.62 -0.46 -1.69
CA ALA A 357 8.78 -0.07 -2.49
C ALA A 357 9.72 -1.26 -2.71
N ASP A 358 10.18 -1.43 -3.95
CA ASP A 358 11.04 -2.52 -4.39
C ASP A 358 12.39 -2.50 -3.63
N ARG A 359 13.09 -3.63 -3.68
CA ARG A 359 14.39 -3.81 -3.03
C ARG A 359 15.56 -3.39 -3.91
N SER A 360 15.39 -3.39 -5.23
CA SER A 360 16.46 -3.26 -6.22
C SER A 360 16.58 -1.83 -6.71
N ASP A 361 15.45 -1.22 -7.06
CA ASP A 361 15.34 0.14 -7.57
C ASP A 361 14.91 1.14 -6.48
N GLY A 362 15.26 2.41 -6.67
CA GLY A 362 14.98 3.50 -5.73
C GLY A 362 15.93 3.58 -4.51
N PRO A 363 15.75 4.60 -3.64
CA PRO A 363 16.70 4.85 -2.56
C PRO A 363 16.71 3.80 -1.45
N ALA A 364 17.87 3.60 -0.82
CA ALA A 364 18.05 2.55 0.18
C ALA A 364 17.13 2.67 1.41
N ALA A 365 16.68 3.88 1.75
CA ALA A 365 15.73 4.13 2.85
C ALA A 365 14.32 3.57 2.57
N TRP A 366 13.92 3.54 1.30
CA TRP A 366 12.59 3.11 0.87
C TRP A 366 12.46 1.59 0.72
N ARG A 367 13.57 0.85 0.57
CA ARG A 367 13.57 -0.57 0.26
C ARG A 367 12.64 -1.38 1.16
N GLY A 368 11.54 -1.85 0.59
CA GLY A 368 10.58 -2.70 1.26
C GLY A 368 9.63 -2.01 2.24
N VAL A 369 9.52 -0.68 2.19
CA VAL A 369 8.54 0.09 2.97
C VAL A 369 7.13 -0.18 2.43
N PRO A 370 6.17 -0.61 3.28
CA PRO A 370 4.76 -0.68 2.89
C PRO A 370 4.19 0.75 2.80
N VAL A 371 3.81 1.17 1.60
CA VAL A 371 3.34 2.53 1.30
C VAL A 371 1.83 2.61 1.39
N PHE A 372 1.14 1.64 0.78
CA PHE A 372 -0.33 1.51 0.78
C PHE A 372 -0.74 0.07 1.07
N SER A 373 -1.87 -0.07 1.77
CA SER A 373 -2.53 -1.33 2.04
C SER A 373 -4.02 -1.19 1.73
N ALA A 374 -4.63 -2.20 1.14
CA ALA A 374 -6.07 -2.21 0.85
C ALA A 374 -6.69 -3.57 1.15
N TRP A 375 -7.95 -3.55 1.58
CA TRP A 375 -8.79 -4.74 1.67
C TRP A 375 -9.83 -4.68 0.56
N VAL A 376 -9.74 -5.61 -0.41
CA VAL A 376 -10.68 -5.68 -1.53
C VAL A 376 -11.79 -6.63 -1.14
N SER A 377 -13.00 -6.11 -0.88
CA SER A 377 -14.18 -6.91 -0.51
C SER A 377 -15.43 -6.57 -1.30
N GLU A 378 -15.50 -5.38 -1.90
CA GLU A 378 -16.61 -4.91 -2.73
C GLU A 378 -16.07 -4.35 -4.06
N PRO A 379 -15.37 -5.16 -4.89
CA PRO A 379 -14.91 -4.70 -6.19
C PRO A 379 -16.13 -4.33 -7.05
N GLN A 380 -16.02 -3.19 -7.72
CA GLN A 380 -17.04 -2.70 -8.64
C GLN A 380 -16.60 -2.99 -10.08
N GLU A 381 -17.54 -3.13 -11.01
CA GLU A 381 -17.24 -3.18 -12.44
C GLU A 381 -16.87 -1.77 -12.94
N THR A 382 -15.70 -1.29 -12.48
CA THR A 382 -15.06 -0.06 -12.94
C THR A 382 -14.66 -0.21 -14.40
N VAL A 383 -14.80 0.86 -15.18
CA VAL A 383 -14.26 0.92 -16.54
C VAL A 383 -12.79 0.49 -16.51
N ILE A 384 -12.45 -0.47 -17.37
CA ILE A 384 -11.13 -1.15 -17.37
C ILE A 384 -9.99 -0.20 -17.78
N GLU A 385 -10.35 0.91 -18.44
CA GLU A 385 -9.48 2.02 -18.83
C GLU A 385 -9.26 3.01 -17.67
N ALA A 386 -8.26 3.89 -17.80
CA ALA A 386 -7.88 4.83 -16.75
C ALA A 386 -9.05 5.75 -16.33
N VAL A 387 -9.56 5.54 -15.11
CA VAL A 387 -10.63 6.35 -14.53
C VAL A 387 -10.19 7.83 -14.48
N GLY A 388 -11.08 8.77 -14.76
CA GLY A 388 -10.84 10.19 -14.50
C GLY A 388 -10.74 10.51 -13.00
N ALA A 389 -10.90 11.78 -12.64
CA ALA A 389 -11.22 12.14 -11.26
C ALA A 389 -12.56 11.51 -10.85
N PRO A 390 -12.73 11.03 -9.60
CA PRO A 390 -13.99 10.43 -9.16
C PRO A 390 -15.12 11.46 -9.19
N GLN A 391 -16.27 11.10 -9.76
CA GLN A 391 -17.46 11.94 -9.61
C GLN A 391 -18.09 11.74 -8.23
N PRO A 392 -18.46 12.81 -7.51
CA PRO A 392 -19.07 12.70 -6.20
C PRO A 392 -20.44 12.01 -6.29
N VAL A 393 -20.62 10.94 -5.49
CA VAL A 393 -21.91 10.30 -5.32
C VAL A 393 -22.83 11.27 -4.58
N ALA A 394 -23.90 11.71 -5.22
CA ALA A 394 -24.88 12.59 -4.60
C ALA A 394 -25.60 11.87 -3.45
N VAL A 395 -25.24 12.23 -2.21
CA VAL A 395 -25.99 11.83 -1.01
C VAL A 395 -27.38 12.48 -1.06
N ARG A 396 -28.42 11.68 -0.83
CA ARG A 396 -29.81 12.11 -0.64
C ARG A 396 -30.22 11.99 0.81
#